data_AF-A0A945NJC3-F1
#
_entry.id   AF-A0A945NJC3-F1
#
_cell.length_a   1.000
_cell.length_b   1.000
_cell.length_c   1.000
_cell.angle_alpha   90.00
_cell.angle_beta   90.00
_cell.angle_gamma   90.00
#
_symmetry.space_group_name_H-M   'P 1'
#
loop_
_entity.id
_entity.type
_entity.pdbx_description
1 polymer ?
#
loop_
_entity_poly.entity_id
_entity_poly.type
_entity_poly.pdbx_seq_one_letter_code
_entity_poly.pdbx_strand_id
1 'polypeptide(L)'
;MAKYFLIPVIVFLSGCQFWIAGHSVDKRALVIGTGTADPAAGTTVYTMEIVGANIICKGTSSPNRQRRSALEPEAWTELTCDDGRTGKGESTRTTLDTGVSKGTDSCGNMFVFDYSINQDFIAQKEAEYRAMVKRNGGFWNDKCVASTDAPKHSDPLL
;
A
#
# COMPACT_ATOMS: atom_id res chain seq x y z
N MET A 1 -21.79 33.02 -38.20
CA MET A 1 -22.36 32.33 -37.03
C MET A 1 -21.30 31.38 -36.48
N ALA A 2 -20.57 31.79 -35.44
CA ALA A 2 -19.56 30.94 -34.82
C ALA A 2 -20.24 29.97 -33.84
N LYS A 3 -20.13 28.67 -34.12
CA LYS A 3 -20.54 27.61 -33.19
C LYS A 3 -19.54 27.58 -32.04
N TYR A 4 -19.93 28.11 -30.89
CA TYR A 4 -19.18 27.93 -29.65
C TYR A 4 -19.31 26.46 -29.23
N PHE A 5 -18.23 25.71 -29.44
CA PHE A 5 -18.03 24.39 -28.86
C PHE A 5 -17.84 24.59 -27.34
N LEU A 6 -18.91 24.43 -26.57
CA LEU A 6 -18.83 24.20 -25.13
C LEU A 6 -18.18 22.83 -24.94
N ILE A 7 -16.87 22.81 -24.71
CA ILE A 7 -16.19 21.66 -24.13
C ILE A 7 -16.75 21.55 -22.70
N PRO A 8 -17.51 20.49 -22.35
CA PRO A 8 -17.84 20.28 -20.95
C PRO A 8 -16.52 20.04 -20.24
N VAL A 9 -16.10 21.01 -19.43
CA VAL A 9 -15.05 20.84 -18.44
C VAL A 9 -15.61 19.81 -17.45
N ILE A 10 -15.39 18.54 -17.76
CA ILE A 10 -15.46 17.46 -16.78
C ILE A 10 -14.30 17.75 -15.84
N VAL A 11 -14.58 18.55 -14.81
CA VAL A 11 -13.75 18.64 -13.62
C VAL A 11 -13.83 17.24 -13.02
N PHE A 12 -12.97 16.34 -13.50
CA PHE A 12 -12.65 15.14 -12.78
C PHE A 12 -12.24 15.62 -11.39
N LEU A 13 -13.04 15.26 -10.40
CA LEU A 13 -12.71 15.34 -8.98
C LEU A 13 -11.50 14.42 -8.76
N SER A 14 -10.34 14.80 -9.28
CA SER A 14 -9.11 14.06 -9.12
C SER A 14 -8.84 14.04 -7.62
N GLY A 15 -9.00 12.85 -7.03
CA GLY A 15 -8.76 12.63 -5.61
C GLY A 15 -7.40 13.17 -5.18
N CYS A 16 -7.26 13.47 -3.90
CA CYS A 16 -5.98 13.97 -3.38
C CYS A 16 -4.91 12.90 -3.59
N GLN A 17 -3.91 13.21 -4.43
CA GLN A 17 -2.81 12.29 -4.71
C GLN A 17 -1.88 12.20 -3.49
N PHE A 18 -1.43 10.99 -3.20
CA PHE A 18 -0.43 10.74 -2.16
C PHE A 18 0.61 9.72 -2.65
N TRP A 19 1.75 9.72 -1.97
CA TRP A 19 2.89 8.85 -2.25
C TRP A 19 3.14 7.93 -1.06
N ILE A 20 3.72 6.76 -1.33
CA ILE A 20 3.98 5.71 -0.35
C ILE A 20 5.46 5.31 -0.45
N ALA A 21 6.13 5.22 0.69
CA ALA A 21 7.39 4.51 0.82
C ALA A 21 7.31 3.59 2.04
N GLY A 22 7.75 2.34 1.91
CA GLY A 22 7.68 1.38 2.98
C GLY A 22 8.76 0.32 2.88
N HIS A 23 8.76 -0.57 3.85
CA HIS A 23 9.68 -1.69 3.89
C HIS A 23 9.07 -2.88 4.64
N SER A 24 9.61 -4.07 4.42
CA SER A 24 9.28 -5.23 5.26
C SER A 24 9.83 -5.04 6.67
N VAL A 25 9.20 -5.64 7.69
CA VAL A 25 9.63 -5.51 9.10
C VAL A 25 11.03 -6.05 9.35
N ASP A 26 11.44 -7.10 8.63
CA ASP A 26 12.81 -7.64 8.64
C ASP A 26 13.82 -6.77 7.85
N LYS A 27 13.33 -5.69 7.25
CA LYS A 27 14.09 -4.71 6.45
C LYS A 27 14.80 -5.38 5.28
N ARG A 28 14.12 -6.33 4.65
CA ARG A 28 14.60 -7.06 3.47
C ARG A 28 13.82 -6.76 2.21
N ALA A 29 12.83 -5.88 2.25
CA ALA A 29 12.10 -5.46 1.07
C ALA A 29 11.84 -3.97 1.13
N LEU A 30 11.96 -3.30 -0.01
CA LEU A 30 11.54 -1.91 -0.20
C LEU A 30 10.20 -1.93 -0.92
N VAL A 31 9.28 -1.09 -0.47
CA VAL A 31 7.99 -0.88 -1.14
C VAL A 31 7.87 0.59 -1.51
N ILE A 32 7.48 0.87 -2.74
CA ILE A 32 7.18 2.22 -3.21
C ILE A 32 5.78 2.25 -3.81
N GLY A 33 5.10 3.38 -3.79
CA GLY A 33 3.76 3.44 -4.34
C GLY A 33 3.17 4.82 -4.44
N THR A 34 1.98 4.88 -5.02
CA THR A 34 1.18 6.10 -5.13
C THR A 34 -0.29 5.74 -4.98
N GLY A 35 -1.10 6.72 -4.58
CA GLY A 35 -2.53 6.55 -4.48
C GLY A 35 -3.30 7.84 -4.65
N THR A 36 -4.61 7.69 -4.66
CA THR A 36 -5.57 8.78 -4.71
C THR A 36 -6.61 8.56 -3.63
N ALA A 37 -6.93 9.62 -2.89
CA ALA A 37 -8.00 9.62 -1.91
C ALA A 37 -9.26 10.22 -2.56
N ASP A 38 -10.37 9.50 -2.54
CA ASP A 38 -11.68 10.05 -2.83
C ASP A 38 -12.20 10.77 -1.56
N PRO A 39 -12.22 12.11 -1.55
CA PRO A 39 -12.66 12.86 -0.37
C PRO A 39 -14.16 12.69 -0.10
N ALA A 40 -14.98 12.31 -1.08
CA ALA A 40 -16.42 12.13 -0.92
C ALA A 40 -16.75 10.76 -0.30
N ALA A 41 -16.06 9.69 -0.73
CA ALA A 41 -16.24 8.36 -0.17
C ALA A 41 -15.41 8.12 1.12
N GLY A 42 -14.38 8.95 1.34
CA GLY A 42 -13.37 8.74 2.39
C GLY A 42 -12.49 7.52 2.13
N THR A 43 -12.62 6.90 0.96
CA THR A 43 -11.83 5.74 0.55
C THR A 43 -10.59 6.19 -0.20
N THR A 44 -9.52 5.42 -0.10
CA THR A 44 -8.34 5.61 -0.92
C THR A 44 -8.11 4.38 -1.77
N VAL A 45 -7.60 4.59 -2.98
CA VAL A 45 -7.11 3.52 -3.85
C VAL A 45 -5.65 3.80 -4.16
N TYR A 46 -4.81 2.78 -4.08
CA TYR A 46 -3.38 2.94 -4.24
C TYR A 46 -2.75 1.73 -4.91
N THR A 47 -1.59 1.95 -5.51
CA THR A 47 -0.75 0.92 -6.10
C THR A 47 0.63 1.01 -5.48
N MET A 48 1.21 -0.14 -5.16
CA MET A 48 2.53 -0.27 -4.58
C MET A 48 3.31 -1.39 -5.27
N GLU A 49 4.61 -1.20 -5.41
CA GLU A 49 5.56 -2.14 -5.96
C GLU A 49 6.50 -2.62 -4.87
N ILE A 50 6.68 -3.94 -4.76
CA ILE A 50 7.75 -4.55 -3.98
C ILE A 50 9.02 -4.55 -4.82
N VAL A 51 9.88 -3.56 -4.58
CA VAL A 51 11.07 -3.28 -5.37
C VAL A 51 12.03 -4.45 -5.29
N GLY A 52 12.47 -4.95 -6.45
CA GLY A 52 13.38 -6.09 -6.58
C GLY A 52 12.68 -7.44 -6.77
N ALA A 53 11.39 -7.55 -6.41
CA ALA A 53 10.55 -8.69 -6.77
C ALA A 53 9.69 -8.43 -8.01
N ASN A 54 9.55 -7.16 -8.43
CA ASN A 54 8.66 -6.69 -9.49
C ASN A 54 7.20 -7.12 -9.29
N ILE A 55 6.78 -7.26 -8.03
CA ILE A 55 5.41 -7.60 -7.64
C ILE A 55 4.63 -6.29 -7.48
N ILE A 56 3.52 -6.15 -8.20
CA ILE A 56 2.66 -4.99 -8.13
C ILE A 56 1.40 -5.35 -7.33
N CYS A 57 1.15 -4.58 -6.28
CA CYS A 57 0.00 -4.70 -5.41
C CYS A 57 -0.93 -3.51 -5.59
N LYS A 58 -2.24 -3.76 -5.68
CA LYS A 58 -3.29 -2.75 -5.65
C LYS A 58 -4.03 -2.87 -4.34
N GLY A 59 -4.34 -1.74 -3.72
CA GLY A 59 -5.07 -1.75 -2.46
C GLY A 59 -6.09 -0.63 -2.35
N THR A 60 -6.99 -0.84 -1.40
CA THR A 60 -8.04 0.10 -1.02
C THR A 60 -7.97 0.30 0.49
N SER A 61 -8.06 1.54 0.96
CA SER A 61 -8.27 1.85 2.37
C SER A 61 -9.65 2.44 2.59
N SER A 62 -10.35 1.97 3.62
CA SER A 62 -11.68 2.42 4.02
C SER A 62 -11.67 2.96 5.45
N PRO A 63 -12.38 4.06 5.76
CA PRO A 63 -12.40 4.63 7.10
C PRO A 63 -12.90 3.64 8.15
N ASN A 64 -12.24 3.61 9.30
CA ASN A 64 -12.72 2.89 10.47
C ASN A 64 -13.86 3.69 11.13
N ARG A 65 -15.09 3.49 10.65
CA ARG A 65 -16.29 4.18 11.15
C ARG A 65 -16.65 3.82 12.60
N GLN A 66 -16.05 2.76 13.14
CA GLN A 66 -16.27 2.31 14.51
C GLN A 66 -15.23 2.86 15.49
N ARG A 67 -14.31 3.72 15.03
CA ARG A 67 -13.25 4.29 15.85
C ARG A 67 -13.80 5.01 17.09
N ARG A 68 -13.38 4.57 18.27
CA ARG A 68 -13.79 5.06 19.59
C ARG A 68 -12.68 5.81 20.33
N SER A 69 -11.43 5.70 19.87
CA SER A 69 -10.30 6.36 20.53
C SER A 69 -9.20 6.75 19.54
N ALA A 70 -8.28 7.61 19.98
CA ALA A 70 -7.11 7.99 19.20
C ALA A 70 -6.14 6.82 18.92
N LEU A 71 -6.19 5.77 19.74
CA LEU A 71 -5.31 4.59 19.66
C LEU A 71 -5.75 3.59 18.60
N GLU A 72 -7.02 3.65 18.18
CA GLU A 72 -7.56 2.78 17.14
C GLU A 72 -7.21 3.31 15.74
N PRO A 73 -6.99 2.41 14.76
CA PRO A 73 -6.62 2.81 13.41
C PRO A 73 -7.72 3.63 12.77
N GLU A 74 -7.32 4.58 11.93
CA GLU A 74 -8.23 5.47 11.24
C GLU A 74 -8.80 4.86 9.96
N ALA A 75 -8.07 3.95 9.34
CA ALA A 75 -8.54 3.23 8.16
C ALA A 75 -8.05 1.78 8.16
N TRP A 76 -8.91 0.89 7.67
CA TRP A 76 -8.60 -0.48 7.34
C TRP A 76 -8.22 -0.58 5.89
N THR A 77 -7.26 -1.43 5.59
CA THR A 77 -6.64 -1.51 4.27
C THR A 77 -6.65 -2.94 3.78
N GLU A 78 -6.98 -3.13 2.52
CA GLU A 78 -6.91 -4.43 1.84
C GLU A 78 -6.10 -4.27 0.56
N LEU A 79 -5.33 -5.28 0.20
CA LEU A 79 -4.54 -5.31 -1.02
C LEU A 79 -4.55 -6.67 -1.71
N THR A 80 -4.30 -6.66 -3.01
CA THR A 80 -4.08 -7.84 -3.85
C THR A 80 -2.91 -7.58 -4.77
N CYS A 81 -2.00 -8.54 -4.90
CA CYS A 81 -0.87 -8.43 -5.81
C CYS A 81 -1.00 -9.36 -7.01
N ASP A 82 -0.25 -9.03 -8.07
CA ASP A 82 -0.24 -9.77 -9.33
C ASP A 82 0.26 -11.21 -9.24
N ASP A 83 1.05 -11.53 -8.21
CA ASP A 83 1.49 -12.89 -7.89
C ASP A 83 0.46 -13.71 -7.08
N GLY A 84 -0.73 -13.15 -6.83
CA GLY A 84 -1.85 -13.82 -6.18
C GLY A 84 -1.92 -13.65 -4.67
N ARG A 85 -0.94 -13.01 -4.02
CA ARG A 85 -1.04 -12.72 -2.58
C ARG A 85 -2.12 -11.67 -2.30
N THR A 86 -2.77 -11.80 -1.16
CA THR A 86 -3.66 -10.76 -0.61
C THR A 86 -3.03 -10.18 0.64
N GLY A 87 -3.50 -9.03 1.12
CA GLY A 87 -3.00 -8.47 2.36
C GLY A 87 -4.01 -7.59 3.06
N LYS A 88 -3.79 -7.41 4.35
CA LYS A 88 -4.60 -6.56 5.21
C LYS A 88 -3.71 -5.64 6.00
N GLY A 89 -4.20 -4.46 6.31
CA GLY A 89 -3.45 -3.48 7.08
C GLY A 89 -4.31 -2.44 7.75
N GLU A 90 -3.64 -1.63 8.54
CA GLU A 90 -4.22 -0.57 9.35
C GLU A 90 -3.42 0.71 9.11
N SER A 91 -4.11 1.83 9.05
CA SER A 91 -3.49 3.13 8.81
C SER A 91 -3.87 4.13 9.90
N THR A 92 -2.89 4.89 10.35
CA THR A 92 -3.05 5.96 11.34
C THR A 92 -2.36 7.22 10.84
N ARG A 93 -3.02 8.36 10.92
CA ARG A 93 -2.41 9.64 10.60
C ARG A 93 -1.47 10.08 11.71
N THR A 94 -0.31 10.58 11.33
CA THR A 94 0.69 11.17 12.24
C THR A 94 0.59 12.68 12.24
N THR A 95 0.35 13.29 11.07
CA THR A 95 0.09 14.72 10.92
C THR A 95 -1.10 14.94 9.97
N LEU A 96 -1.35 16.20 9.60
CA LEU A 96 -2.42 16.51 8.66
C LEU A 96 -2.20 15.86 7.28
N ASP A 97 -0.94 15.74 6.87
CA ASP A 97 -0.47 15.38 5.53
C ASP A 97 0.35 14.09 5.49
N THR A 98 0.61 13.45 6.64
CA THR A 98 1.38 12.20 6.74
C THR A 98 0.66 11.16 7.60
N GLY A 99 0.97 9.89 7.34
CA GLY A 99 0.61 8.82 8.23
C GLY A 99 1.42 7.56 8.01
N VAL A 100 1.15 6.59 8.87
CA VAL A 100 1.82 5.29 8.86
C VAL A 100 0.78 4.20 8.68
N SER A 101 1.08 3.26 7.81
CA SER A 101 0.33 2.02 7.65
C SER A 101 1.19 0.83 8.06
N LYS A 102 0.55 -0.18 8.62
CA LYS A 102 1.15 -1.49 8.85
C LYS A 102 0.28 -2.54 8.19
N GLY A 103 0.89 -3.54 7.59
CA GLY A 103 0.13 -4.60 6.92
C GLY A 103 0.84 -5.93 6.95
N THR A 104 0.06 -6.98 6.74
CA THR A 104 0.51 -8.36 6.62
C THR A 104 -0.10 -8.96 5.37
N ASP A 105 0.72 -9.60 4.54
CA ASP A 105 0.24 -10.36 3.39
C ASP A 105 -0.23 -11.77 3.80
N SER A 106 -0.86 -12.48 2.87
CA SER A 106 -1.38 -13.83 3.05
C SER A 106 -0.30 -14.89 3.35
N CYS A 107 0.98 -14.52 3.21
CA CYS A 107 2.12 -15.37 3.53
C CYS A 107 2.79 -15.00 4.87
N GLY A 108 2.21 -14.05 5.61
CA GLY A 108 2.75 -13.62 6.90
C GLY A 108 4.01 -12.75 6.78
N ASN A 109 4.23 -12.12 5.62
CA ASN A 109 5.21 -11.05 5.50
C ASN A 109 4.57 -9.76 6.02
N MET A 110 5.27 -9.10 6.95
CA MET A 110 4.80 -7.87 7.56
C MET A 110 5.53 -6.68 6.97
N PHE A 111 4.81 -5.58 6.78
CA PHE A 111 5.31 -4.35 6.18
C PHE A 111 4.90 -3.13 6.99
N VAL A 112 5.72 -2.09 6.91
CA VAL A 112 5.47 -0.76 7.43
C VAL A 112 5.59 0.22 6.28
N PHE A 113 4.65 1.15 6.18
CA PHE A 113 4.57 2.14 5.10
C PHE A 113 4.38 3.52 5.69
N ASP A 114 5.11 4.50 5.20
CA ASP A 114 4.79 5.91 5.35
C ASP A 114 4.06 6.37 4.09
N TYR A 115 2.98 7.13 4.30
CA TYR A 115 2.27 7.79 3.22
C TYR A 115 2.18 9.28 3.47
N SER A 116 2.20 10.08 2.40
CA SER A 116 2.04 11.52 2.49
C SER A 116 1.56 12.14 1.19
N ILE A 117 0.88 13.28 1.29
CA ILE A 117 0.63 14.18 0.15
C ILE A 117 1.83 15.09 -0.17
N ASN A 118 2.91 14.99 0.60
CA ASN A 118 4.18 15.66 0.33
C ASN A 118 5.15 14.67 -0.31
N GLN A 119 5.39 14.84 -1.60
CA GLN A 119 6.27 13.96 -2.37
C GLN A 119 7.72 14.01 -1.90
N ASP A 120 8.23 15.18 -1.49
CA ASP A 120 9.62 15.33 -1.05
C ASP A 120 9.89 14.58 0.25
N PHE A 121 8.91 14.59 1.17
CA PHE A 121 8.97 13.79 2.39
C PHE A 121 9.08 12.29 2.05
N ILE A 122 8.27 11.80 1.11
CA ILE A 122 8.29 10.39 0.71
C ILE A 122 9.56 10.04 -0.05
N ALA A 123 10.11 10.93 -0.87
CA ALA A 123 11.38 10.71 -1.54
C ALA A 123 12.54 10.57 -0.53
N GLN A 124 12.53 11.35 0.55
CA GLN A 124 13.50 11.21 1.65
C GLN A 124 13.34 9.86 2.36
N LYS A 125 12.09 9.43 2.63
CA LYS A 125 11.80 8.12 3.23
C LYS A 125 12.20 6.95 2.34
N GLU A 126 11.95 7.04 1.05
CA GLU A 126 12.40 6.03 0.09
C GLU A 126 13.93 5.87 0.14
N ALA A 127 14.68 6.97 0.14
CA ALA A 127 16.14 6.93 0.25
C ALA A 127 16.61 6.29 1.57
N GLU A 128 15.97 6.65 2.68
CA GLU A 128 16.22 6.07 4.01
C GLU A 128 15.99 4.54 4.00
N TYR A 129 14.85 4.09 3.49
CA TYR A 129 14.46 2.68 3.45
C TYR A 129 15.28 1.87 2.46
N ARG A 130 15.60 2.43 1.30
CA ARG A 130 16.52 1.82 0.34
C ARG A 130 17.89 1.57 0.96
N ALA A 131 18.43 2.55 1.70
CA ALA A 131 19.69 2.39 2.40
C ALA A 131 19.60 1.34 3.52
N MET A 132 18.48 1.31 4.24
CA MET A 132 18.22 0.33 5.30
C MET A 132 18.15 -1.10 4.78
N VAL A 133 17.37 -1.33 3.73
CA VAL A 133 17.20 -2.64 3.07
C VAL A 133 18.53 -3.13 2.50
N LYS A 134 19.30 -2.24 1.86
CA LYS A 134 20.64 -2.56 1.35
C LYS A 134 21.59 -3.04 2.46
N ARG A 135 21.55 -2.43 3.65
CA ARG A 135 22.40 -2.84 4.79
C ARG A 135 22.04 -4.22 5.35
N ASN A 136 20.78 -4.64 5.22
CA ASN A 136 20.29 -5.92 5.73
C ASN A 136 20.41 -7.09 4.72
N GLY A 137 21.06 -6.86 3.57
CA GLY A 137 21.52 -7.92 2.69
C GLY A 137 20.54 -8.36 1.60
N GLY A 138 19.43 -7.65 1.33
CA GLY A 138 18.59 -7.98 0.18
C GLY A 138 17.25 -7.27 0.15
N PHE A 139 16.66 -7.23 -1.06
CA PHE A 139 15.40 -6.56 -1.45
C PHE A 139 14.18 -7.48 -1.53
N TRP A 140 14.35 -8.79 -1.31
CA TRP A 140 13.22 -9.68 -1.10
C TRP A 140 13.60 -10.94 -0.31
N ASN A 141 12.71 -11.39 0.57
CA ASN A 141 12.79 -12.65 1.30
C ASN A 141 11.39 -13.24 1.37
N ASP A 142 11.08 -14.20 0.50
CA ASP A 142 9.71 -14.67 0.34
C ASP A 142 9.40 -15.87 1.24
N LYS A 143 8.47 -15.70 2.17
CA LYS A 143 7.85 -16.83 2.88
C LYS A 143 6.85 -17.60 2.00
N CYS A 144 6.32 -17.01 0.93
CA CYS A 144 5.39 -17.67 0.01
C CYS A 144 6.09 -18.76 -0.84
N VAL A 145 7.33 -18.52 -1.26
CA VAL A 145 8.08 -19.46 -2.13
C VAL A 145 8.51 -20.72 -1.38
N ALA A 146 8.61 -20.65 -0.05
CA ALA A 146 8.88 -21.83 0.78
C ALA A 146 7.69 -22.81 0.87
N SER A 147 6.50 -22.47 0.36
CA SER A 147 5.29 -23.31 0.49
C SER A 147 4.89 -24.05 -0.79
N THR A 148 5.66 -23.99 -1.88
CA THR A 148 5.36 -24.82 -3.07
C THR A 148 5.69 -26.31 -2.86
N ASP A 149 6.33 -26.65 -1.74
CA ASP A 149 6.48 -28.03 -1.23
C ASP A 149 5.43 -28.40 -0.17
N ALA A 150 4.45 -27.53 0.11
CA ALA A 150 3.29 -27.95 0.88
C ALA A 150 2.51 -28.97 0.03
N PRO A 151 2.22 -30.18 0.54
CA PRO A 151 1.52 -31.19 -0.24
C PRO A 151 0.21 -30.57 -0.72
N LYS A 152 -0.02 -30.61 -2.04
CA LYS A 152 -1.36 -30.44 -2.60
C LYS A 152 -2.27 -31.25 -1.71
N HIS A 153 -3.26 -30.60 -1.10
CA HIS A 153 -4.30 -31.28 -0.34
C HIS A 153 -4.78 -32.47 -1.19
N SER A 154 -4.32 -33.67 -0.84
CA SER A 154 -5.00 -34.89 -1.21
C SER A 154 -6.23 -34.90 -0.34
N ASP A 155 -7.32 -34.40 -0.90
CA ASP A 155 -8.64 -34.52 -0.31
C ASP A 155 -8.85 -36.01 0.05
N PRO A 156 -9.08 -36.39 1.32
CA PRO A 156 -9.35 -37.79 1.66
C PRO A 156 -10.77 -38.22 1.29
N LEU A 157 -11.55 -37.37 0.60
CA LEU A 157 -12.97 -37.60 0.34
C LEU A 157 -13.40 -37.35 -1.14
N LEU A 158 -12.51 -37.65 -2.10
CA LEU A 158 -12.89 -37.94 -3.48
C LEU A 158 -12.26 -39.26 -3.95
#